data_AF-A0A8C6NWE1-F1
#
_entry.id   AF-A0A8C6NWE1-F1
#
_cell.length_a   1.000
_cell.length_b   1.000
_cell.length_c   1.000
_cell.angle_alpha   90.00
_cell.angle_beta   90.00
_cell.angle_gamma   90.00
#
_symmetry.space_group_name_H-M   'P 1'
#
loop_
_entity.id
_entity.type
_entity.pdbx_description
1 polymer ?
#
loop_
_entity_poly.entity_id
_entity_poly.type
_entity_poly.pdbx_seq_one_letter_code
_entity_poly.pdbx_strand_id
1 'polypeptide(L)'
;MYAERIFFPGHRESPLRRDLDVQECRRQTVEQGLVQLSNLLNSKLFLTKFIHTLESQRTFSPRDRAYVASLLTVALHGKLEYFTDILKTLLNDLVEQYVAKNPKLMLRRTETVVEKLLTNWMSICLYAFLRDSAGESLYMLFRAIKHQVDKGPVDAVTGKAKYTLNDNRLLREDVEYKTLTLNVLVQSGGVNETQLLPIKVLDCDTITQVKEKLLDQVYKGTSFSHRPHGNSLDLEWRSGVAGHLILSDEDLTSVLQGNWKRLNTLQHYKVPDGATVALVPRHTKNIHYDSHDFLPGEKTPMLEDADEGGVKLWHLVKASEEPELPKHRRGSLRERERAKAIPEIYLTRLLSMKGTLQKFVDDLFTVILSTSRPVPLSVKYFFDLLDDQAGQHCITDSETIHIWKTNSLPLRFWINILKNPQFIFDVQVSDHVDAVLSVITQTFMDSCTTAEHKLGRDSPINKLLYARDIPRYKQMVERYYADIRQTISASDQEMNSALAELSRVKLNYLVALHELYKYINKYYDQIITALEEDTTAQKMQLGYRLQQIAAAVENKVTDL
;
A
#
# COMPACT_ATOMS: atom_id res chain seq x y z
N MET A 1 12.80 -2.42 -5.69
CA MET A 1 11.59 -1.57 -5.67
C MET A 1 10.35 -2.31 -5.13
N TYR A 2 9.81 -3.35 -5.80
CA TYR A 2 8.63 -4.10 -5.30
C TYR A 2 8.79 -4.61 -3.85
N ALA A 3 9.84 -5.40 -3.59
CA ALA A 3 10.10 -5.96 -2.25
C ALA A 3 10.30 -4.85 -1.20
N GLU A 4 11.04 -3.80 -1.53
CA GLU A 4 11.28 -2.66 -0.63
C GLU A 4 9.99 -1.93 -0.25
N ARG A 5 9.10 -1.68 -1.22
CA ARG A 5 7.79 -1.02 -1.00
C ARG A 5 6.89 -1.84 -0.06
N ILE A 6 6.99 -3.17 -0.09
CA ILE A 6 6.21 -4.07 0.78
C ILE A 6 6.85 -4.29 2.15
N PHE A 7 8.17 -4.40 2.20
CA PHE A 7 8.91 -4.64 3.43
C PHE A 7 8.92 -3.38 4.31
N PHE A 8 9.06 -2.19 3.71
CA PHE A 8 9.13 -0.92 4.43
C PHE A 8 8.06 0.06 3.93
N PRO A 9 6.76 -0.25 4.13
CA PRO A 9 5.70 0.65 3.71
C PRO A 9 5.79 1.97 4.48
N GLY A 10 5.46 3.08 3.81
CA GLY A 10 5.52 4.42 4.40
C GLY A 10 6.88 5.11 4.37
N HIS A 11 7.94 4.44 3.91
CA HIS A 11 9.23 5.09 3.65
C HIS A 11 9.26 5.58 2.20
N ARG A 12 9.51 6.88 1.97
CA ARG A 12 9.65 7.44 0.61
C ARG A 12 10.81 6.77 -0.14
N GLU A 13 11.91 6.52 0.58
CA GLU A 13 13.04 5.73 0.10
C GLU A 13 13.32 4.58 1.06
N SER A 14 13.70 3.43 0.50
CA SER A 14 14.06 2.25 1.28
C SER A 14 15.17 2.58 2.28
N PRO A 15 15.03 2.22 3.58
CA PRO A 15 16.08 2.46 4.57
C PRO A 15 17.39 1.74 4.20
N LEU A 16 17.32 0.72 3.33
CA LEU A 16 18.45 -0.07 2.86
C LEU A 16 19.27 0.59 1.74
N ARG A 17 18.82 1.71 1.18
CA ARG A 17 19.55 2.46 0.14
C ARG A 17 20.64 3.37 0.72
N ARG A 18 20.64 3.55 2.04
CA ARG A 18 21.66 4.34 2.74
C ARG A 18 22.95 3.54 2.84
N ASP A 19 24.08 4.24 2.80
CA ASP A 19 25.34 3.65 3.21
C ASP A 19 25.39 3.43 4.73
N LEU A 20 26.29 2.55 5.18
CA LEU A 20 26.57 2.39 6.60
C LEU A 20 27.12 3.70 7.16
N ASP A 21 26.39 4.31 8.09
CA ASP A 21 26.79 5.52 8.81
C ASP A 21 27.84 5.18 9.87
N VAL A 22 29.05 4.85 9.42
CA VAL A 22 30.19 4.39 10.23
C VAL A 22 31.44 5.13 9.77
N GLN A 23 32.26 5.59 10.72
CA GLN A 23 33.55 6.21 10.41
C GLN A 23 34.43 5.27 9.59
N GLU A 24 35.09 5.80 8.55
CA GLU A 24 35.92 5.04 7.59
C GLU A 24 36.94 4.12 8.29
N CYS A 25 37.60 4.62 9.34
CA CYS A 25 38.59 3.87 10.11
C CYS A 25 38.03 2.63 10.84
N ARG A 26 36.71 2.58 11.08
CA ARG A 26 36.02 1.47 11.76
C ARG A 26 35.24 0.57 10.81
N ARG A 27 35.09 0.98 9.55
CA ARG A 27 34.22 0.31 8.58
C ARG A 27 34.53 -1.17 8.46
N GLN A 28 35.81 -1.54 8.32
CA GLN A 28 36.23 -2.93 8.18
C GLN A 28 35.88 -3.79 9.40
N THR A 29 36.14 -3.28 10.62
CA THR A 29 35.83 -4.00 11.87
C THR A 29 34.33 -4.16 12.08
N VAL A 30 33.55 -3.12 11.79
CA VAL A 30 32.09 -3.18 11.89
C VAL A 30 31.52 -4.16 10.86
N GLU A 31 31.97 -4.11 9.59
CA GLU A 31 31.54 -5.05 8.56
C GLU A 31 31.88 -6.50 8.94
N GLN A 32 33.05 -6.76 9.52
CA GLN A 32 33.41 -8.08 10.05
C GLN A 32 32.44 -8.52 11.17
N GLY A 33 32.14 -7.64 12.13
CA GLY A 33 31.15 -7.91 13.19
C GLY A 33 29.77 -8.24 12.63
N LEU A 34 29.31 -7.50 11.61
CA LEU A 34 28.04 -7.74 10.94
C LEU A 34 28.02 -9.08 10.18
N VAL A 35 29.13 -9.47 9.55
CA VAL A 35 29.26 -10.81 8.94
C VAL A 35 29.15 -11.90 10.01
N GLN A 36 29.76 -11.71 11.18
CA GLN A 36 29.59 -12.65 12.30
C GLN A 36 28.16 -12.69 12.82
N LEU A 37 27.47 -11.54 12.85
CA LEU A 37 26.04 -11.50 13.14
C LEU A 37 25.21 -12.28 12.12
N SER A 38 25.52 -12.14 10.83
CA SER A 38 24.89 -12.95 9.78
C SER A 38 25.09 -14.45 10.00
N ASN A 39 26.26 -14.85 10.49
CA ASN A 39 26.56 -16.24 10.82
C ASN A 39 25.78 -16.71 12.05
N LEU A 40 25.62 -15.85 13.05
CA LEU A 40 24.84 -16.14 14.26
C LEU A 40 23.34 -16.27 13.96
N LEU A 41 22.80 -15.44 13.05
CA LEU A 41 21.42 -15.53 12.57
C LEU A 41 21.11 -16.85 11.84
N ASN A 42 22.11 -17.62 11.40
CA ASN A 42 21.89 -18.96 10.84
C ASN A 42 21.70 -20.05 11.92
N SER A 43 21.88 -19.72 13.20
CA SER A 43 21.53 -20.62 14.30
C SER A 43 20.04 -20.52 14.57
N LYS A 44 19.30 -21.60 14.25
CA LYS A 44 17.85 -21.69 14.50
C LYS A 44 17.49 -21.35 15.95
N LEU A 45 18.24 -21.91 16.91
CA LEU A 45 18.04 -21.66 18.34
C LEU A 45 18.28 -20.20 18.71
N PHE A 46 19.34 -19.57 18.18
CA PHE A 46 19.58 -18.14 18.43
C PHE A 46 18.44 -17.29 17.90
N LEU A 47 18.04 -17.51 16.63
CA LEU A 47 17.07 -16.66 15.96
C LEU A 47 15.67 -16.76 16.58
N THR A 48 15.22 -17.96 16.95
CA THR A 48 13.93 -18.12 17.65
C THR A 48 13.96 -17.47 19.03
N LYS A 49 15.02 -17.69 19.82
CA LYS A 49 15.19 -17.03 21.13
C LYS A 49 15.26 -15.52 21.01
N PHE A 50 15.98 -15.00 20.03
CA PHE A 50 16.09 -13.57 19.75
C PHE A 50 14.71 -12.95 19.50
N ILE A 51 13.92 -13.54 18.58
CA ILE A 51 12.59 -13.03 18.25
C ILE A 51 11.66 -13.07 19.48
N HIS A 52 11.57 -14.21 20.16
CA HIS A 52 10.73 -14.37 21.36
C HIS A 52 11.11 -13.38 22.47
N THR A 53 12.42 -13.16 22.67
CA THR A 53 12.91 -12.22 23.67
C THR A 53 12.47 -10.79 23.33
N LEU A 54 12.60 -10.37 22.07
CA LEU A 54 12.13 -9.04 21.64
C LEU A 54 10.62 -8.87 21.83
N GLU A 55 9.83 -9.87 21.42
CA GLU A 55 8.37 -9.78 21.49
C GLU A 55 7.81 -9.72 22.91
N SER A 56 8.54 -10.29 23.88
CA SER A 56 8.20 -10.21 25.31
C SER A 56 8.40 -8.80 25.91
N GLN A 57 9.14 -7.90 25.24
CA GLN A 57 9.42 -6.58 25.76
C GLN A 57 8.25 -5.62 25.56
N ARG A 58 7.84 -4.93 26.63
CA ARG A 58 6.74 -3.93 26.59
C ARG A 58 7.05 -2.74 25.67
N THR A 59 8.33 -2.39 25.54
CA THR A 59 8.80 -1.28 24.70
C THR A 59 8.96 -1.66 23.23
N PHE A 60 8.77 -2.94 22.86
CA PHE A 60 8.82 -3.39 21.48
C PHE A 60 7.44 -3.21 20.85
N SER A 61 7.29 -2.16 20.06
CA SER A 61 6.00 -1.73 19.49
C SER A 61 5.57 -2.58 18.29
N PRO A 62 4.30 -2.53 17.85
CA PRO A 62 3.87 -3.18 16.60
C PRO A 62 4.67 -2.71 15.37
N ARG A 63 5.11 -1.43 15.35
CA ARG A 63 5.98 -0.90 14.30
C ARG A 63 7.34 -1.57 14.33
N ASP A 64 7.93 -1.74 15.50
CA ASP A 64 9.23 -2.41 15.67
C ASP A 64 9.17 -3.88 15.23
N ARG A 65 8.09 -4.60 15.60
CA ARG A 65 7.84 -5.98 15.13
C ARG A 65 7.85 -6.07 13.62
N ALA A 66 7.10 -5.17 12.96
CA ALA A 66 7.01 -5.17 11.52
C ALA A 66 8.36 -4.82 10.86
N TYR A 67 9.10 -3.88 11.46
CA TYR A 67 10.41 -3.46 10.97
C TYR A 67 11.46 -4.57 11.10
N VAL A 68 11.58 -5.19 12.29
CA VAL A 68 12.50 -6.32 12.52
C VAL A 68 12.19 -7.50 11.61
N ALA A 69 10.91 -7.85 11.41
CA ALA A 69 10.52 -8.89 10.47
C ALA A 69 11.03 -8.59 9.05
N SER A 70 10.90 -7.35 8.58
CA SER A 70 11.39 -6.93 7.27
C SER A 70 12.91 -6.92 7.17
N LEU A 71 13.62 -6.50 8.22
CA LEU A 71 15.07 -6.59 8.28
C LEU A 71 15.57 -8.04 8.24
N LEU A 72 14.95 -8.93 9.02
CA LEU A 72 15.25 -10.37 9.00
C LEU A 72 14.98 -10.99 7.63
N THR A 73 13.89 -10.60 6.97
CA THR A 73 13.57 -11.04 5.61
C THR A 73 14.71 -10.67 4.65
N VAL A 74 15.23 -9.44 4.75
CA VAL A 74 16.32 -8.96 3.88
C VAL A 74 17.64 -9.67 4.22
N ALA A 75 17.96 -9.81 5.51
CA ALA A 75 19.18 -10.48 5.97
C ALA A 75 19.23 -11.96 5.58
N LEU A 76 18.06 -12.62 5.52
CA LEU A 76 17.92 -14.05 5.20
C LEU A 76 17.45 -14.29 3.75
N HIS A 77 17.35 -13.25 2.91
CA HIS A 77 16.84 -13.37 1.54
C HIS A 77 17.67 -14.31 0.67
N GLY A 78 18.97 -14.44 0.94
CA GLY A 78 19.85 -15.38 0.24
C GLY A 78 19.70 -16.84 0.70
N LYS A 79 18.83 -17.13 1.68
CA LYS A 79 18.65 -18.44 2.32
C LYS A 79 17.17 -18.70 2.58
N LEU A 80 16.34 -18.61 1.54
CA LEU A 80 14.87 -18.68 1.71
C LEU A 80 14.37 -20.03 2.23
N GLU A 81 15.11 -21.12 2.02
CA GLU A 81 14.83 -22.43 2.63
C GLU A 81 14.91 -22.35 4.16
N TYR A 82 16.02 -21.84 4.69
CA TYR A 82 16.20 -21.61 6.12
C TYR A 82 15.19 -20.60 6.68
N PHE A 83 14.94 -19.51 5.96
CA PHE A 83 13.90 -18.54 6.32
C PHE A 83 12.52 -19.18 6.44
N THR A 84 12.18 -20.11 5.54
CA THR A 84 10.90 -20.84 5.56
C THR A 84 10.83 -21.80 6.74
N ASP A 85 11.92 -22.48 7.09
CA ASP A 85 11.98 -23.32 8.31
C ASP A 85 11.77 -22.51 9.59
N ILE A 86 12.37 -21.31 9.68
CA ILE A 86 12.16 -20.38 10.79
C ILE A 86 10.71 -19.90 10.83
N LEU A 87 10.14 -19.52 9.68
CA LEU A 87 8.73 -19.13 9.57
C LEU A 87 7.80 -20.25 10.05
N LYS A 88 8.02 -21.50 9.62
CA LYS A 88 7.24 -22.66 10.07
C LYS A 88 7.32 -22.84 11.58
N THR A 89 8.53 -22.74 12.14
CA THR A 89 8.76 -22.91 13.59
C THR A 89 8.00 -21.86 14.39
N LEU A 90 8.15 -20.57 14.04
CA LEU A 90 7.46 -19.48 14.74
C LEU A 90 5.94 -19.52 14.51
N LEU A 91 5.48 -20.01 13.36
CA LEU A 91 4.06 -20.16 13.08
C LEU A 91 3.45 -21.27 13.93
N ASN A 92 4.17 -22.38 14.13
CA ASN A 92 3.72 -23.44 15.04
C ASN A 92 3.61 -22.92 16.47
N ASP A 93 4.59 -22.15 16.96
CA ASP A 93 4.50 -21.49 18.28
C ASP A 93 3.25 -20.59 18.37
N LEU A 94 2.91 -19.88 17.29
CA LEU A 94 1.71 -19.05 17.22
C LEU A 94 0.42 -19.90 17.23
N VAL A 95 0.40 -21.01 16.50
CA VAL A 95 -0.74 -21.96 16.47
C VAL A 95 -1.01 -22.47 17.88
N GLU A 96 0.01 -22.96 18.59
CA GLU A 96 -0.12 -23.46 19.96
C GLU A 96 -0.75 -22.41 20.90
N GLN A 97 -0.32 -21.16 20.81
CA GLN A 97 -0.87 -20.06 21.61
C GLN A 97 -2.34 -19.77 21.33
N TYR A 98 -2.78 -19.86 20.06
CA TYR A 98 -4.16 -19.56 19.67
C TYR A 98 -5.09 -20.76 19.83
N VAL A 99 -4.58 -21.99 19.70
CA VAL A 99 -5.30 -23.22 20.06
C VAL A 99 -5.70 -23.19 21.54
N ALA A 100 -4.79 -22.75 22.42
CA ALA A 100 -5.08 -22.58 23.85
C ALA A 100 -6.06 -21.43 24.16
N LYS A 101 -6.32 -20.54 23.20
CA LYS A 101 -7.21 -19.37 23.33
C LYS A 101 -8.43 -19.53 22.42
N ASN A 102 -8.47 -18.77 21.33
CA ASN A 102 -9.49 -18.88 20.30
C ASN A 102 -8.79 -19.00 18.93
N PRO A 103 -8.80 -20.18 18.31
CA PRO A 103 -8.06 -20.39 17.07
C PRO A 103 -8.60 -19.52 15.93
N LYS A 104 -9.87 -19.10 15.94
CA LYS A 104 -10.46 -18.19 14.92
C LYS A 104 -9.85 -16.79 14.93
N LEU A 105 -9.08 -16.42 15.96
CA LEU A 105 -8.40 -15.12 16.03
C LEU A 105 -6.96 -15.15 15.47
N MET A 106 -6.44 -16.33 15.16
CA MET A 106 -5.07 -16.48 14.63
C MET A 106 -4.90 -15.73 13.29
N LEU A 107 -3.77 -15.05 13.13
CA LEU A 107 -3.41 -14.26 11.94
C LEU A 107 -4.39 -13.12 11.61
N ARG A 108 -5.34 -12.77 12.49
CA ARG A 108 -6.36 -11.75 12.22
C ARG A 108 -5.78 -10.33 12.16
N ARG A 109 -4.69 -10.09 12.88
CA ARG A 109 -3.98 -8.81 12.93
C ARG A 109 -2.50 -9.05 12.63
N THR A 110 -1.69 -8.00 12.72
CA THR A 110 -0.23 -8.09 12.65
C THR A 110 0.30 -7.59 13.98
N GLU A 111 0.22 -8.45 14.98
CA GLU A 111 0.64 -8.23 16.37
C GLU A 111 1.94 -8.95 16.69
N THR A 112 2.43 -9.85 15.81
CA THR A 112 3.70 -10.57 15.96
C THR A 112 4.65 -10.38 14.78
N VAL A 113 5.93 -10.68 14.99
CA VAL A 113 6.99 -10.73 13.97
C VAL A 113 6.66 -11.77 12.92
N VAL A 114 6.21 -12.97 13.32
CA VAL A 114 5.89 -14.07 12.40
C VAL A 114 4.78 -13.71 11.41
N GLU A 115 3.77 -12.95 11.84
CA GLU A 115 2.69 -12.47 10.97
C GLU A 115 3.21 -11.52 9.86
N LYS A 116 4.19 -10.67 10.17
CA LYS A 116 4.85 -9.85 9.16
C LYS A 116 5.83 -10.66 8.30
N LEU A 117 6.57 -11.62 8.87
CA LEU A 117 7.42 -12.54 8.12
C LEU A 117 6.61 -13.32 7.08
N LEU A 118 5.42 -13.82 7.44
CA LEU A 118 4.50 -14.49 6.52
C LEU A 118 4.09 -13.57 5.37
N THR A 119 3.76 -12.31 5.66
CA THR A 119 3.41 -11.32 4.63
C THR A 119 4.56 -11.13 3.65
N ASN A 120 5.79 -11.04 4.15
CA ASN A 120 6.98 -10.86 3.35
C ASN A 120 7.29 -12.12 2.51
N TRP A 121 7.17 -13.31 3.11
CA TRP A 121 7.32 -14.61 2.44
C TRP A 121 6.35 -14.76 1.26
N MET A 122 5.05 -14.51 1.51
CA MET A 122 4.02 -14.53 0.46
C MET A 122 4.37 -13.56 -0.67
N SER A 123 4.87 -12.37 -0.32
CA SER A 123 5.23 -11.36 -1.31
C SER A 123 6.42 -11.77 -2.18
N ILE A 124 7.41 -12.48 -1.61
CA ILE A 124 8.54 -13.04 -2.36
C ILE A 124 8.05 -14.13 -3.31
N CYS A 125 7.32 -15.13 -2.79
CA CYS A 125 6.90 -16.29 -3.57
C CYS A 125 5.87 -15.97 -4.65
N LEU A 126 4.99 -14.99 -4.41
CA LEU A 126 3.91 -14.64 -5.34
C LEU A 126 4.27 -13.56 -6.35
N TYR A 127 5.50 -13.03 -6.32
CA TYR A 127 5.89 -11.97 -7.26
C TYR A 127 5.81 -12.43 -8.73
N ALA A 128 6.23 -13.66 -9.05
CA ALA A 128 6.11 -14.21 -10.40
C ALA A 128 4.63 -14.32 -10.82
N PHE A 129 3.76 -14.81 -9.92
CA PHE A 129 2.32 -14.89 -10.20
C PHE A 129 1.68 -13.51 -10.41
N LEU A 130 2.09 -12.51 -9.63
CA LEU A 130 1.69 -11.12 -9.85
C LEU A 130 2.15 -10.62 -11.22
N ARG A 131 3.41 -10.82 -11.59
CA ARG A 131 3.96 -10.34 -12.86
C ARG A 131 3.31 -11.04 -14.07
N ASP A 132 3.12 -12.35 -13.98
CA ASP A 132 2.83 -13.21 -15.13
C ASP A 132 1.34 -13.53 -15.27
N SER A 133 0.50 -13.25 -14.26
CA SER A 133 -0.94 -13.56 -14.29
C SER A 133 -1.82 -12.44 -13.75
N ALA A 134 -1.66 -12.03 -12.49
CA ALA A 134 -2.60 -11.10 -11.85
C ALA A 134 -2.37 -9.63 -12.22
N GLY A 135 -1.15 -9.27 -12.61
CA GLY A 135 -0.70 -7.89 -12.82
C GLY A 135 -1.43 -7.19 -13.96
N GLU A 136 -1.72 -7.88 -15.05
CA GLU A 136 -2.48 -7.31 -16.16
C GLU A 136 -3.90 -6.92 -15.72
N SER A 137 -4.64 -7.84 -15.09
CA SER A 137 -6.00 -7.57 -14.62
C SER A 137 -6.04 -6.47 -13.56
N LEU A 138 -5.05 -6.43 -12.65
CA LEU A 138 -4.93 -5.39 -11.64
C LEU A 138 -4.64 -4.01 -12.27
N TYR A 139 -3.71 -3.96 -13.22
CA TYR A 139 -3.38 -2.72 -13.92
C TYR A 139 -4.55 -2.22 -14.77
N MET A 140 -5.27 -3.12 -15.44
CA MET A 140 -6.48 -2.80 -16.20
C MET A 140 -7.59 -2.24 -15.31
N LEU A 141 -7.79 -2.81 -14.11
CA LEU A 141 -8.72 -2.26 -13.12
C LEU A 141 -8.30 -0.84 -12.69
N PHE A 142 -7.03 -0.66 -12.31
CA PHE A 142 -6.49 0.67 -11.94
C PHE A 142 -6.72 1.70 -13.06
N ARG A 143 -6.39 1.34 -14.30
CA ARG A 143 -6.57 2.20 -15.48
C ARG A 143 -8.04 2.49 -15.76
N ALA A 144 -8.92 1.51 -15.62
CA ALA A 144 -10.36 1.68 -15.80
C ALA A 144 -10.95 2.64 -14.76
N ILE A 145 -10.54 2.52 -13.49
CA ILE A 145 -10.94 3.43 -12.42
C ILE A 145 -10.50 4.85 -12.75
N LYS A 146 -9.20 5.06 -12.98
CA LYS A 146 -8.65 6.39 -13.27
C LYS A 146 -9.33 7.01 -14.49
N HIS A 147 -9.41 6.27 -15.59
CA HIS A 147 -10.06 6.73 -16.81
C HIS A 147 -11.54 7.10 -16.61
N GLN A 148 -12.28 6.33 -15.82
CA GLN A 148 -13.69 6.59 -15.58
C GLN A 148 -13.91 7.76 -14.61
N VAL A 149 -13.03 7.95 -13.62
CA VAL A 149 -13.06 9.14 -12.76
C VAL A 149 -12.78 10.40 -13.58
N ASP A 150 -11.75 10.38 -14.44
CA ASP A 150 -11.31 11.54 -15.23
C ASP A 150 -12.33 12.05 -16.26
N LYS A 151 -13.35 11.23 -16.59
CA LYS A 151 -14.48 11.61 -17.46
C LYS A 151 -15.46 12.58 -16.82
N GLY A 152 -15.42 12.76 -15.51
CA GLY A 152 -16.32 13.63 -14.76
C GLY A 152 -15.57 14.65 -13.92
N PRO A 153 -16.26 15.70 -13.45
CA PRO A 153 -15.67 16.70 -12.57
C PRO A 153 -15.12 16.08 -11.28
N VAL A 154 -13.94 16.54 -10.89
CA VAL A 154 -13.31 16.24 -9.61
C VAL A 154 -12.97 17.57 -8.93
N ASP A 155 -13.49 17.77 -7.73
CA ASP A 155 -13.20 18.96 -6.94
C ASP A 155 -11.77 18.84 -6.35
N ALA A 156 -10.89 19.79 -6.69
CA ALA A 156 -9.47 19.71 -6.36
C ALA A 156 -9.19 19.97 -4.87
N VAL A 157 -10.13 20.57 -4.14
CA VAL A 157 -9.97 20.94 -2.73
C VAL A 157 -10.58 19.87 -1.82
N THR A 158 -11.82 19.47 -2.09
CA THR A 158 -12.55 18.47 -1.27
C THR A 158 -12.25 17.03 -1.69
N GLY A 159 -11.73 16.82 -2.90
CA GLY A 159 -11.49 15.50 -3.49
C GLY A 159 -12.79 14.75 -3.85
N LYS A 160 -13.94 15.43 -3.88
CA LYS A 160 -15.21 14.84 -4.30
C LYS A 160 -15.26 14.70 -5.83
N ALA A 161 -15.69 13.54 -6.31
CA ALA A 161 -15.73 13.21 -7.73
C ALA A 161 -17.14 12.87 -8.21
N LYS A 162 -17.44 13.18 -9.48
CA LYS A 162 -18.73 12.82 -10.10
C LYS A 162 -18.92 11.31 -10.20
N TYR A 163 -17.87 10.59 -10.59
CA TYR A 163 -17.83 9.14 -10.72
C TYR A 163 -16.97 8.54 -9.61
N THR A 164 -17.58 7.79 -8.70
CA THR A 164 -16.89 7.11 -7.60
C THR A 164 -17.74 5.94 -7.11
N LEU A 165 -17.15 5.05 -6.32
CA LEU A 165 -17.87 4.01 -5.57
C LEU A 165 -18.05 4.37 -4.09
N ASN A 166 -17.43 5.46 -3.64
CA ASN A 166 -17.43 5.89 -2.24
C ASN A 166 -18.41 7.06 -2.06
N ASP A 167 -19.43 6.85 -1.24
CA ASP A 167 -20.51 7.81 -0.99
C ASP A 167 -20.04 9.10 -0.32
N ASN A 168 -19.00 9.03 0.52
CA ASN A 168 -18.39 10.19 1.17
C ASN A 168 -17.54 11.03 0.20
N ARG A 169 -17.08 10.43 -0.90
CA ARG A 169 -16.31 11.10 -1.96
C ARG A 169 -17.16 11.45 -3.18
N LEU A 170 -18.48 11.29 -3.11
CA LEU A 170 -19.38 11.62 -4.21
C LEU A 170 -19.63 13.13 -4.25
N LEU A 171 -19.41 13.76 -5.41
CA LEU A 171 -19.81 15.14 -5.68
C LEU A 171 -21.33 15.20 -5.81
N ARG A 172 -22.02 15.82 -4.84
CA ARG A 172 -23.48 15.77 -4.72
C ARG A 172 -24.17 16.87 -5.52
N GLU A 173 -23.46 17.97 -5.70
CA GLU A 173 -23.83 19.15 -6.44
C GLU A 173 -23.82 18.84 -7.95
N ASP A 174 -24.81 19.37 -8.67
CA ASP A 174 -24.88 19.24 -10.12
C ASP A 174 -24.04 20.37 -10.75
N VAL A 175 -22.82 20.03 -11.13
CA VAL A 175 -21.87 20.95 -11.75
C VAL A 175 -22.00 20.82 -13.26
N GLU A 176 -22.34 21.92 -13.93
CA GLU A 176 -22.30 21.99 -15.39
C GLU A 176 -20.85 21.96 -15.88
N TYR A 177 -20.58 21.14 -16.90
CA TYR A 177 -19.26 21.05 -17.53
C TYR A 177 -19.37 20.61 -18.98
N LYS A 178 -18.32 20.89 -19.76
CA LYS A 178 -18.16 20.48 -21.15
C LYS A 178 -16.85 19.73 -21.32
N THR A 179 -16.86 18.70 -22.17
CA THR A 179 -15.62 18.05 -22.59
C THR A 179 -14.95 18.91 -23.65
N LEU A 180 -13.69 19.24 -23.46
CA LEU A 180 -12.83 19.93 -24.42
C LEU A 180 -11.75 18.98 -24.93
N THR A 181 -11.36 19.12 -26.19
CA THR A 181 -10.22 18.44 -26.80
C THR A 181 -9.11 19.46 -27.03
N LEU A 182 -8.06 19.39 -26.21
CA LEU A 182 -6.88 20.25 -26.36
C LEU A 182 -5.88 19.61 -27.32
N ASN A 183 -5.26 20.43 -28.18
CA ASN A 183 -4.21 20.01 -29.10
C ASN A 183 -2.84 20.28 -28.47
N VAL A 184 -2.25 19.27 -27.86
CA VAL A 184 -1.00 19.42 -27.09
C VAL A 184 0.21 19.30 -27.99
N LEU A 185 1.09 20.29 -27.94
CA LEU A 185 2.38 20.29 -28.63
C LEU A 185 3.37 19.44 -27.85
N VAL A 186 3.85 18.37 -28.47
CA VAL A 186 4.89 17.49 -27.93
C VAL A 186 6.17 17.69 -28.73
N GLN A 187 7.26 18.02 -28.04
CA GLN A 187 8.60 18.05 -28.64
C GLN A 187 9.17 16.63 -28.63
N SER A 188 9.17 15.96 -29.77
CA SER A 188 9.85 14.67 -29.93
C SER A 188 11.36 14.91 -30.08
N GLY A 189 12.18 14.05 -29.47
CA GLY A 189 13.65 14.20 -29.37
C GLY A 189 14.45 14.09 -30.68
N GLY A 190 13.84 14.34 -31.84
CA GLY A 190 14.48 14.44 -33.15
C GLY A 190 13.99 15.67 -33.90
N VAL A 191 14.94 16.45 -34.43
CA VAL A 191 14.82 17.60 -35.34
C VAL A 191 13.40 18.13 -35.62
N ASN A 192 12.99 19.20 -34.91
CA ASN A 192 11.93 20.16 -35.26
C ASN A 192 10.52 19.64 -35.69
N GLU A 193 10.17 18.37 -35.54
CA GLU A 193 8.79 17.92 -35.74
C GLU A 193 7.99 18.11 -34.45
N THR A 194 7.17 19.17 -34.44
CA THR A 194 6.21 19.39 -33.35
C THR A 194 4.93 18.63 -33.65
N GLN A 195 4.65 17.58 -32.89
CA GLN A 195 3.43 16.79 -33.06
C GLN A 195 2.30 17.37 -32.21
N LEU A 196 1.08 17.43 -32.78
CA LEU A 196 -0.15 17.76 -32.05
C LEU A 196 -0.82 16.47 -31.57
N LEU A 197 -0.97 16.34 -30.26
CA LEU A 197 -1.66 15.22 -29.61
C LEU A 197 -3.01 15.70 -29.05
N PRO A 198 -4.15 15.23 -29.59
CA PRO A 198 -5.47 15.60 -29.08
C PRO A 198 -5.75 14.90 -27.74
N ILE A 199 -6.03 15.68 -26.69
CA ILE A 199 -6.27 15.17 -25.33
C ILE A 199 -7.59 15.74 -24.80
N LYS A 200 -8.45 14.85 -24.31
CA LYS A 200 -9.75 15.22 -23.73
C LYS A 200 -9.60 15.64 -22.26
N VAL A 201 -10.15 16.78 -21.92
CA VAL A 201 -10.23 17.37 -20.58
C VAL A 201 -11.62 17.97 -20.36
N LEU A 202 -11.90 18.51 -19.17
CA LEU A 202 -13.14 19.21 -18.86
C LEU A 202 -12.85 20.70 -18.72
N ASP A 203 -13.79 21.54 -19.15
CA ASP A 203 -13.68 23.00 -18.95
C ASP A 203 -13.62 23.39 -17.47
N CYS A 204 -14.23 22.58 -16.60
CA CYS A 204 -14.18 22.72 -15.15
C CYS A 204 -12.94 22.10 -14.49
N ASP A 205 -11.96 21.55 -15.23
CA ASP A 205 -10.71 21.08 -14.61
C ASP A 205 -9.84 22.29 -14.19
N THR A 206 -9.21 22.21 -13.01
CA THR A 206 -8.14 23.14 -12.61
C THR A 206 -6.93 23.01 -13.52
N ILE A 207 -6.04 24.00 -13.54
CA ILE A 207 -4.84 23.96 -14.37
C ILE A 207 -3.92 22.80 -13.96
N THR A 208 -3.79 22.50 -12.67
CA THR A 208 -3.04 21.32 -12.22
C THR A 208 -3.68 20.02 -12.70
N GLN A 209 -5.00 19.86 -12.61
CA GLN A 209 -5.70 18.67 -13.13
C GLN A 209 -5.51 18.53 -14.65
N VAL A 210 -5.53 19.64 -15.39
CA VAL A 210 -5.23 19.62 -16.83
C VAL A 210 -3.81 19.13 -17.05
N LYS A 211 -2.80 19.70 -16.36
CA LYS A 211 -1.40 19.25 -16.47
C LYS A 211 -1.24 17.75 -16.19
N GLU A 212 -1.89 17.23 -15.16
CA GLU A 212 -1.88 15.79 -14.83
C GLU A 212 -2.46 14.95 -15.98
N LYS A 213 -3.63 15.33 -16.51
CA LYS A 213 -4.26 14.63 -17.64
C LYS A 213 -3.41 14.69 -18.91
N LEU A 214 -2.74 15.83 -19.16
CA LEU A 214 -1.82 15.97 -20.29
C LEU A 214 -0.59 15.05 -20.13
N LEU A 215 0.05 15.08 -18.96
CA LEU A 215 1.20 14.24 -18.65
C LEU A 215 0.89 12.75 -18.81
N ASP A 216 -0.30 12.29 -18.41
CA ASP A 216 -0.70 10.90 -18.56
C ASP A 216 -0.81 10.43 -20.01
N GLN A 217 -1.18 11.33 -20.93
CA GLN A 217 -1.30 11.00 -22.36
C GLN A 217 0.02 11.20 -23.10
N VAL A 218 0.73 12.29 -22.85
CA VAL A 218 2.05 12.58 -23.46
C VAL A 218 3.06 11.49 -23.08
N TYR A 219 2.99 10.99 -21.83
CA TYR A 219 3.91 9.98 -21.30
C TYR A 219 3.23 8.62 -21.06
N LYS A 220 2.22 8.25 -21.86
CA LYS A 220 1.41 7.01 -21.70
C LYS A 220 2.24 5.72 -21.62
N GLY A 221 3.43 5.70 -22.25
CA GLY A 221 4.38 4.57 -22.25
C GLY A 221 5.55 4.69 -21.27
N THR A 222 5.63 5.78 -20.50
CA THR A 222 6.74 6.05 -19.59
C THR A 222 6.29 5.82 -18.14
N SER A 223 7.12 5.14 -17.35
CA SER A 223 6.90 4.92 -15.91
C SER A 223 6.81 6.26 -15.17
N PHE A 224 5.98 6.34 -14.13
CA PHE A 224 5.70 7.60 -13.44
C PHE A 224 6.96 8.30 -12.90
N SER A 225 7.92 7.55 -12.34
CA SER A 225 9.15 8.10 -11.76
C SER A 225 10.09 8.73 -12.79
N HIS A 226 9.90 8.45 -14.09
CA HIS A 226 10.70 9.01 -15.18
C HIS A 226 10.00 10.18 -15.89
N ARG A 227 8.81 10.56 -15.44
CA ARG A 227 8.07 11.71 -15.99
C ARG A 227 8.51 13.00 -15.30
N PRO A 228 8.45 14.15 -15.99
CA PRO A 228 8.61 15.44 -15.32
C PRO A 228 7.51 15.64 -14.29
N HIS A 229 7.85 16.24 -13.16
CA HIS A 229 6.88 16.55 -12.12
C HIS A 229 5.95 17.70 -12.58
N GLY A 230 4.65 17.60 -12.31
CA GLY A 230 3.68 18.65 -12.68
C GLY A 230 4.03 20.05 -12.16
N ASN A 231 4.73 20.15 -11.03
CA ASN A 231 5.17 21.42 -10.44
C ASN A 231 6.39 22.04 -11.15
N SER A 232 7.14 21.24 -11.90
CA SER A 232 8.27 21.70 -12.73
C SER A 232 7.84 22.23 -14.10
N LEU A 233 6.55 22.17 -14.41
CA LEU A 233 5.97 22.52 -15.70
C LEU A 233 4.88 23.58 -15.55
N ASP A 234 4.89 24.51 -16.49
CA ASP A 234 3.82 25.47 -16.71
C ASP A 234 2.95 25.03 -17.90
N LEU A 235 1.66 25.34 -17.85
CA LEU A 235 0.73 25.10 -18.95
C LEU A 235 0.66 26.36 -19.81
N GLU A 236 1.19 26.31 -21.03
CA GLU A 236 1.15 27.41 -21.98
C GLU A 236 -0.01 27.22 -22.96
N TRP A 237 -0.93 28.18 -23.02
CA TRP A 237 -1.94 28.28 -24.06
C TRP A 237 -1.45 29.17 -25.21
N ARG A 238 -1.49 28.64 -26.43
CA ARG A 238 -1.09 29.33 -27.66
C ARG A 238 -2.31 29.78 -28.43
N SER A 239 -2.82 30.95 -28.08
CA SER A 239 -4.04 31.51 -28.68
C SER A 239 -3.70 32.32 -29.93
N GLY A 240 -3.10 31.69 -30.95
CA GLY A 240 -2.77 32.29 -32.26
C GLY A 240 -2.48 33.81 -32.24
N VAL A 241 -3.51 34.61 -32.53
CA VAL A 241 -3.51 36.09 -32.60
C VAL A 241 -3.13 36.82 -31.29
N ALA A 242 -3.26 36.19 -30.13
CA ALA A 242 -3.02 36.76 -28.80
C ALA A 242 -1.69 36.31 -28.15
N GLY A 243 -0.87 35.53 -28.87
CA GLY A 243 0.43 35.07 -28.39
C GLY A 243 0.35 33.86 -27.43
N HIS A 244 1.32 33.79 -26.51
CA HIS A 244 1.50 32.71 -25.54
C HIS A 244 1.08 33.19 -24.15
N LEU A 245 0.20 32.43 -23.48
CA LEU A 245 -0.25 32.73 -22.12
C LEU A 245 0.03 31.54 -21.20
N ILE A 246 0.73 31.79 -20.09
CA ILE A 246 0.91 30.79 -19.03
C ILE A 246 -0.34 30.77 -18.15
N LEU A 247 -0.97 29.60 -18.05
CA LEU A 247 -2.10 29.35 -17.17
C LEU A 247 -1.59 28.77 -15.85
N SER A 248 -2.21 29.18 -14.74
CA SER A 248 -1.92 28.64 -13.41
C SER A 248 -3.20 28.55 -12.57
N ASP A 249 -3.17 27.74 -11.51
CA ASP A 249 -4.32 27.57 -10.59
C ASP A 249 -4.65 28.86 -9.84
N GLU A 250 -3.65 29.72 -9.62
CA GLU A 250 -3.79 31.01 -8.96
C GLU A 250 -2.93 32.07 -9.64
N ASP A 251 -3.55 33.17 -10.05
CA ASP A 251 -2.89 34.32 -10.63
C ASP A 251 -3.66 35.62 -10.32
N LEU A 252 -3.24 36.72 -10.94
CA LEU A 252 -3.89 38.03 -10.79
C LEU A 252 -5.34 38.06 -11.29
N THR A 253 -5.76 37.06 -12.06
CA THR A 253 -7.12 36.95 -12.59
C THR A 253 -8.04 36.12 -11.69
N SER A 254 -7.51 35.46 -10.66
CA SER A 254 -8.29 34.60 -9.76
C SER A 254 -9.45 35.31 -9.08
N VAL A 255 -10.62 34.66 -9.08
CA VAL A 255 -11.86 35.23 -8.56
C VAL A 255 -11.92 35.09 -7.04
N LEU A 256 -11.95 36.23 -6.35
CA LEU A 256 -12.14 36.33 -4.90
C LEU A 256 -13.60 36.71 -4.56
N GLN A 257 -14.22 35.96 -3.65
CA GLN A 257 -15.59 36.14 -3.21
C GLN A 257 -15.63 36.12 -1.67
N GLY A 258 -15.51 37.31 -1.05
CA GLY A 258 -15.31 37.40 0.39
C GLY A 258 -14.02 36.68 0.79
N ASN A 259 -14.09 35.80 1.80
CA ASN A 259 -12.94 35.01 2.25
C ASN A 259 -12.68 33.76 1.40
N TRP A 260 -13.29 33.64 0.21
CA TRP A 260 -13.14 32.47 -0.64
C TRP A 260 -12.46 32.82 -1.95
N LYS A 261 -11.37 32.14 -2.29
CA LYS A 261 -10.68 32.28 -3.58
C LYS A 261 -10.87 31.02 -4.41
N ARG A 262 -11.38 31.19 -5.63
CA ARG A 262 -11.66 30.07 -6.53
C ARG A 262 -10.39 29.71 -7.31
N LEU A 263 -10.05 28.43 -7.36
CA LEU A 263 -8.99 27.93 -8.25
C LEU A 263 -9.37 28.14 -9.71
N ASN A 264 -8.42 28.61 -10.50
CA ASN A 264 -8.61 28.88 -11.92
C ASN A 264 -8.78 27.58 -12.72
N THR A 265 -9.72 27.58 -13.66
CA THR A 265 -10.04 26.45 -14.54
C THR A 265 -9.89 26.84 -16.02
N LEU A 266 -9.99 25.88 -16.95
CA LEU A 266 -10.03 26.22 -18.38
C LEU A 266 -11.21 27.15 -18.73
N GLN A 267 -12.37 26.95 -18.08
CA GLN A 267 -13.53 27.80 -18.23
C GLN A 267 -13.27 29.24 -17.76
N HIS A 268 -12.50 29.42 -16.67
CA HIS A 268 -12.10 30.74 -16.17
C HIS A 268 -11.35 31.54 -17.24
N TYR A 269 -10.36 30.92 -17.88
CA TYR A 269 -9.60 31.52 -18.99
C TYR A 269 -10.34 31.50 -20.33
N LYS A 270 -11.54 30.91 -20.39
CA LYS A 270 -12.35 30.74 -21.62
C LYS A 270 -11.59 30.01 -22.73
N VAL A 271 -10.81 29.00 -22.37
CA VAL A 271 -10.07 28.17 -23.34
C VAL A 271 -11.09 27.42 -24.21
N PRO A 272 -11.06 27.60 -25.55
CA PRO A 272 -12.02 26.95 -26.44
C PRO A 272 -11.67 25.48 -26.71
N ASP A 273 -12.66 24.72 -27.18
CA ASP A 273 -12.42 23.39 -27.76
C ASP A 273 -11.46 23.49 -28.96
N GLY A 274 -10.54 22.53 -29.09
CA GLY A 274 -9.50 22.54 -30.12
C GLY A 274 -8.31 23.46 -29.82
N ALA A 275 -8.26 24.13 -28.66
CA ALA A 275 -7.15 25.03 -28.31
C ALA A 275 -5.79 24.32 -28.29
N THR A 276 -4.76 25.00 -28.81
CA THR A 276 -3.39 24.50 -28.80
C THR A 276 -2.68 24.87 -27.49
N VAL A 277 -2.12 23.87 -26.81
CA VAL A 277 -1.40 24.07 -25.55
C VAL A 277 -0.04 23.37 -25.57
N ALA A 278 0.87 23.76 -24.68
CA ALA A 278 2.16 23.11 -24.48
C ALA A 278 2.48 23.00 -22.99
N LEU A 279 3.21 21.96 -22.60
CA LEU A 279 3.84 21.87 -21.29
C LEU A 279 5.26 22.41 -21.42
N VAL A 280 5.58 23.49 -20.72
CA VAL A 280 6.90 24.15 -20.80
C VAL A 280 7.62 24.11 -19.45
N PRO A 281 8.96 23.96 -19.42
CA PRO A 281 9.71 24.01 -18.17
C PRO A 281 9.51 25.34 -17.45
N ARG A 282 9.25 25.28 -16.14
CA ARG A 282 9.13 26.48 -15.32
C ARG A 282 10.51 27.11 -15.10
N HIS A 283 10.71 28.33 -15.59
CA HIS A 283 12.02 29.00 -15.57
C HIS A 283 12.29 29.87 -14.32
N THR A 284 11.32 30.04 -13.42
CA THR A 284 11.45 30.87 -12.21
C THR A 284 11.83 30.05 -10.97
N LYS A 285 12.99 30.36 -10.37
CA LYS A 285 13.47 29.78 -9.09
C LYS A 285 12.91 30.45 -7.81
N ASN A 286 12.02 31.43 -7.92
CA ASN A 286 11.52 32.19 -6.76
C ASN A 286 9.99 32.17 -6.70
N ILE A 287 9.42 31.30 -5.86
CA ILE A 287 8.45 31.62 -4.81
C ILE A 287 8.70 30.57 -3.70
N HIS A 288 8.95 31.02 -2.47
CA HIS A 288 9.05 30.16 -1.28
C HIS A 288 7.83 29.24 -1.22
N TYR A 289 8.05 27.94 -1.40
CA TYR A 289 7.21 26.92 -0.81
C TYR A 289 8.03 26.31 0.31
N ASP A 290 7.56 26.47 1.54
CA ASP A 290 8.07 25.69 2.66
C ASP A 290 8.07 24.22 2.29
N SER A 291 9.26 23.63 2.41
CA SER A 291 9.48 22.20 2.28
C SER A 291 8.86 21.51 3.49
N HIS A 292 7.53 21.37 3.49
CA HIS A 292 6.88 20.38 4.32
C HIS A 292 6.79 19.07 3.54
N ASP A 293 7.75 18.21 3.84
CA ASP A 293 7.73 16.80 3.49
C ASP A 293 6.42 16.15 3.94
N PHE A 294 5.46 16.02 3.02
CA PHE A 294 4.27 15.20 3.20
C PHE A 294 4.63 13.72 3.40
N LEU A 295 4.69 13.30 4.65
CA LEU A 295 4.62 11.90 5.07
C LEU A 295 3.14 11.46 5.07
N PRO A 296 2.74 10.40 4.34
CA PRO A 296 1.39 9.86 4.45
C PRO A 296 1.34 8.98 5.71
N GLY A 297 0.79 9.47 6.82
CA GLY A 297 0.73 8.63 8.02
C GLY A 297 0.03 9.15 9.27
N GLU A 298 -0.08 10.45 9.52
CA GLU A 298 -0.68 10.95 10.77
C GLU A 298 -1.57 12.16 10.51
N LYS A 299 -2.89 11.96 10.51
CA LYS A 299 -3.86 13.05 10.65
C LYS A 299 -4.08 13.31 12.13
N THR A 300 -3.16 14.04 12.75
CA THR A 300 -3.53 14.94 13.86
C THR A 300 -4.16 16.19 13.24
N PRO A 301 -5.25 16.74 13.82
CA PRO A 301 -5.80 18.00 13.36
C PRO A 301 -4.80 19.09 13.73
N MET A 302 -3.95 19.47 12.78
CA MET A 302 -3.04 20.59 12.96
C MET A 302 -3.86 21.87 12.96
N LEU A 303 -3.69 22.65 14.03
CA LEU A 303 -4.21 24.01 14.19
C LEU A 303 -3.87 24.82 12.93
N GLU A 304 -4.86 25.55 12.43
CA GLU A 304 -4.74 26.45 11.29
C GLU A 304 -3.54 27.37 11.48
N ASP A 305 -2.51 27.23 10.64
CA ASP A 305 -1.48 28.24 10.49
C ASP A 305 -2.13 29.51 9.93
N ALA A 306 -2.38 30.44 10.85
CA ALA A 306 -2.82 31.77 10.56
C ALA A 306 -1.65 32.58 10.02
N ASP A 307 -1.40 32.53 8.71
CA ASP A 307 -0.67 33.60 8.01
C ASP A 307 -0.91 33.58 6.49
N GLU A 308 -2.09 34.08 6.09
CA GLU A 308 -2.32 35.06 5.01
C GLU A 308 -3.85 35.29 4.89
N GLY A 309 -4.39 36.18 5.73
CA GLY A 309 -5.70 36.81 5.50
C GLY A 309 -6.96 35.93 5.53
N GLY A 310 -6.91 34.70 6.09
CA GLY A 310 -8.12 33.87 6.29
C GLY A 310 -8.85 33.48 5.00
N VAL A 311 -8.18 33.56 3.84
CA VAL A 311 -8.78 33.23 2.54
C VAL A 311 -8.74 31.71 2.32
N LYS A 312 -9.92 31.10 2.23
CA LYS A 312 -10.11 29.67 1.96
C LYS A 312 -10.18 29.40 0.46
N LEU A 313 -9.43 28.42 -0.02
CA LEU A 313 -9.49 27.98 -1.42
C LEU A 313 -10.72 27.09 -1.66
N TRP A 314 -11.32 27.19 -2.86
CA TRP A 314 -12.37 26.29 -3.32
C TRP A 314 -12.29 26.07 -4.84
N HIS A 315 -12.86 24.96 -5.33
CA HIS A 315 -12.87 24.64 -6.76
C HIS A 315 -14.28 24.63 -7.36
N LEU A 316 -15.03 23.55 -7.15
CA LEU A 316 -16.39 23.36 -7.66
C LEU A 316 -17.41 23.65 -6.57
N VAL A 317 -17.10 23.24 -5.34
CA VAL A 317 -17.99 23.38 -4.18
C VAL A 317 -17.21 23.99 -3.02
N LYS A 318 -17.78 25.03 -2.40
CA LYS A 318 -17.24 25.57 -1.15
C LYS A 318 -17.45 24.55 -0.05
N ALA A 319 -16.43 24.27 0.75
CA ALA A 319 -16.61 23.41 1.91
C ALA A 319 -17.71 24.02 2.78
N SER A 320 -18.73 23.22 3.12
CA SER A 320 -19.77 23.66 4.04
C SER A 320 -19.11 23.98 5.37
N GLU A 321 -19.18 25.22 5.82
CA GLU A 321 -18.93 25.59 7.20
C GLU A 321 -20.09 25.03 8.03
N GLU A 322 -20.12 23.71 8.24
CA GLU A 322 -20.97 23.16 9.29
C GLU A 322 -20.39 23.69 10.61
N PRO A 323 -21.15 24.47 11.40
CA PRO A 323 -20.68 24.89 12.70
C PRO A 323 -20.36 23.63 13.50
N GLU A 324 -19.18 23.59 14.12
CA GLU A 324 -18.82 22.51 15.04
C GLU A 324 -20.02 22.23 15.95
N LEU A 325 -20.49 20.98 15.92
CA LEU A 325 -21.58 20.53 16.78
C LEU A 325 -21.30 21.03 18.21
N PRO A 326 -22.28 21.67 18.88
CA PRO A 326 -22.06 22.20 20.22
C PRO A 326 -21.56 21.06 21.12
N LYS A 327 -20.40 21.26 21.75
CA LYS A 327 -19.75 20.32 22.68
C LYS A 327 -20.83 19.64 23.55
N HIS A 328 -21.13 18.38 23.25
CA HIS A 328 -22.18 17.64 23.94
C HIS A 328 -21.91 17.60 25.44
N ARG A 329 -22.92 17.97 26.24
CA ARG A 329 -22.91 17.83 27.70
C ARG A 329 -22.66 16.36 28.07
N ARG A 330 -21.75 16.15 29.03
CA ARG A 330 -21.43 14.83 29.61
C ARG A 330 -22.71 14.14 30.08
N GLY A 331 -23.09 13.02 29.45
CA GLY A 331 -24.18 12.15 29.94
C GLY A 331 -25.01 11.41 28.90
N SER A 332 -24.97 11.77 27.62
CA SER A 332 -25.74 11.06 26.59
C SER A 332 -25.00 9.82 26.11
N LEU A 333 -25.57 8.63 26.36
CA LEU A 333 -25.26 7.41 25.60
C LEU A 333 -25.39 7.75 24.11
N ARG A 334 -24.31 7.49 23.36
CA ARG A 334 -24.21 7.73 21.92
C ARG A 334 -25.38 7.06 21.18
N GLU A 335 -26.44 7.78 20.88
CA GLU A 335 -27.16 7.50 19.65
C GLU A 335 -26.15 7.79 18.54
N ARG A 336 -25.60 6.72 17.94
CA ARG A 336 -24.93 6.79 16.64
C ARG A 336 -25.71 7.82 15.82
N GLU A 337 -25.09 8.95 15.48
CA GLU A 337 -25.64 9.83 14.46
C GLU A 337 -26.05 8.93 13.30
N ARG A 338 -27.37 8.74 13.14
CA ARG A 338 -27.91 7.71 12.26
C ARG A 338 -27.32 7.99 10.89
N ALA A 339 -26.66 6.99 10.30
CA ALA A 339 -26.18 7.10 8.93
C ALA A 339 -27.39 7.47 8.08
N LYS A 340 -27.44 8.72 7.60
CA LYS A 340 -28.55 9.19 6.79
C LYS A 340 -28.58 8.30 5.55
N ALA A 341 -29.70 7.64 5.32
CA ALA A 341 -29.87 6.77 4.15
C ALA A 341 -29.48 7.54 2.89
N ILE A 342 -28.62 6.93 2.06
CA ILE A 342 -28.12 7.58 0.85
C ILE A 342 -29.30 7.85 -0.07
N PRO A 343 -29.57 9.11 -0.45
CA PRO A 343 -30.62 9.44 -1.41
C PRO A 343 -30.50 8.61 -2.69
N GLU A 344 -31.63 8.14 -3.21
CA GLU A 344 -31.70 7.24 -4.38
C GLU A 344 -30.96 7.78 -5.60
N ILE A 345 -31.03 9.10 -5.84
CA ILE A 345 -30.31 9.78 -6.94
C ILE A 345 -28.79 9.57 -6.86
N TYR A 346 -28.22 9.56 -5.66
CA TYR A 346 -26.79 9.33 -5.45
C TYR A 346 -26.44 7.85 -5.56
N LEU A 347 -27.31 6.96 -5.08
CA LEU A 347 -27.11 5.51 -5.23
C LEU A 347 -27.08 5.09 -6.70
N THR A 348 -27.95 5.65 -7.56
CA THR A 348 -27.95 5.38 -9.00
C THR A 348 -26.63 5.78 -9.68
N ARG A 349 -26.00 6.88 -9.24
CA ARG A 349 -24.68 7.32 -9.74
C ARG A 349 -23.57 6.35 -9.33
N LEU A 350 -23.57 5.90 -8.07
CA LEU A 350 -22.62 4.90 -7.57
C LEU A 350 -22.80 3.55 -8.30
N LEU A 351 -24.04 3.13 -8.55
CA LEU A 351 -24.35 1.92 -9.31
C LEU A 351 -23.91 2.01 -10.78
N SER A 352 -24.01 3.18 -11.40
CA SER A 352 -23.48 3.41 -12.76
C SER A 352 -21.96 3.23 -12.81
N MET A 353 -21.23 3.79 -11.83
CA MET A 353 -19.79 3.58 -11.70
C MET A 353 -19.46 2.10 -11.47
N LYS A 354 -20.19 1.42 -10.58
CA LYS A 354 -20.05 -0.01 -10.32
C LYS A 354 -20.24 -0.84 -11.59
N GLY A 355 -21.31 -0.58 -12.34
CA GLY A 355 -21.60 -1.28 -13.60
C GLY A 355 -20.50 -1.13 -14.63
N THR A 356 -19.90 0.06 -14.72
CA THR A 356 -18.78 0.34 -15.66
C THR A 356 -17.52 -0.45 -15.31
N LEU A 357 -17.23 -0.62 -14.01
CA LEU A 357 -16.04 -1.31 -13.53
C LEU A 357 -16.22 -2.83 -13.37
N GLN A 358 -17.45 -3.33 -13.46
CA GLN A 358 -17.81 -4.71 -13.08
C GLN A 358 -16.92 -5.76 -13.74
N LYS A 359 -16.72 -5.68 -15.06
CA LYS A 359 -15.90 -6.65 -15.80
C LYS A 359 -14.47 -6.71 -15.26
N PHE A 360 -13.84 -5.56 -15.02
CA PHE A 360 -12.47 -5.51 -14.53
C PHE A 360 -12.33 -6.07 -13.10
N VAL A 361 -13.35 -5.86 -12.26
CA VAL A 361 -13.41 -6.46 -10.92
C VAL A 361 -13.56 -7.99 -11.02
N ASP A 362 -14.46 -8.45 -11.88
CA ASP A 362 -14.69 -9.88 -12.10
C ASP A 362 -13.47 -10.61 -12.66
N ASP A 363 -12.82 -10.03 -13.67
CA ASP A 363 -11.61 -10.58 -14.28
C ASP A 363 -10.50 -10.71 -13.22
N LEU A 364 -10.29 -9.67 -12.41
CA LEU A 364 -9.28 -9.68 -11.36
C LEU A 364 -9.58 -10.71 -10.26
N PHE A 365 -10.81 -10.74 -9.73
CA PHE A 365 -11.18 -11.71 -8.69
C PHE A 365 -11.12 -13.14 -9.21
N THR A 366 -11.45 -13.36 -10.48
CA THR A 366 -11.29 -14.66 -11.13
C THR A 366 -9.82 -15.05 -11.22
N VAL A 367 -8.92 -14.15 -11.63
CA VAL A 367 -7.49 -14.48 -11.66
C VAL A 367 -6.93 -14.79 -10.27
N ILE A 368 -7.37 -14.08 -9.23
CA ILE A 368 -6.91 -14.29 -7.85
C ILE A 368 -7.45 -15.61 -7.26
N LEU A 369 -8.72 -15.94 -7.51
CA LEU A 369 -9.45 -17.04 -6.86
C LEU A 369 -9.73 -18.22 -7.79
N SER A 370 -9.03 -18.34 -8.92
CA SER A 370 -9.21 -19.45 -9.85
C SER A 370 -8.15 -20.53 -9.68
N THR A 371 -8.61 -21.78 -9.80
CA THR A 371 -7.82 -23.00 -9.93
C THR A 371 -7.73 -23.50 -11.37
N SER A 372 -8.33 -22.78 -12.34
CA SER A 372 -8.23 -23.09 -13.78
C SER A 372 -6.83 -22.84 -14.35
N ARG A 373 -6.03 -22.04 -13.66
CA ARG A 373 -4.60 -21.86 -13.91
C ARG A 373 -3.81 -22.59 -12.81
N PRO A 374 -2.54 -22.97 -13.06
CA PRO A 374 -1.70 -23.55 -12.02
C PRO A 374 -1.66 -22.65 -10.79
N VAL A 375 -2.07 -23.21 -9.64
CA VAL A 375 -2.00 -22.51 -8.35
C VAL A 375 -0.53 -22.37 -7.97
N PRO A 376 -0.08 -21.21 -7.48
CA PRO A 376 1.31 -21.05 -7.05
C PRO A 376 1.69 -22.08 -5.99
N LEU A 377 2.85 -22.72 -6.16
CA LEU A 377 3.35 -23.77 -5.25
C LEU A 377 3.34 -23.31 -3.79
N SER A 378 3.72 -22.06 -3.53
CA SER A 378 3.72 -21.48 -2.18
C SER A 378 2.34 -21.40 -1.53
N VAL A 379 1.27 -21.19 -2.31
CA VAL A 379 -0.11 -21.18 -1.78
C VAL A 379 -0.51 -22.59 -1.39
N LYS A 380 -0.29 -23.57 -2.28
CA LYS A 380 -0.58 -24.98 -1.99
C LYS A 380 0.19 -25.46 -0.76
N TYR A 381 1.51 -25.27 -0.76
CA TYR A 381 2.39 -25.63 0.34
C TYR A 381 1.98 -25.01 1.67
N PHE A 382 1.65 -23.71 1.69
CA PHE A 382 1.24 -23.05 2.92
C PHE A 382 -0.17 -23.46 3.39
N PHE A 383 -1.10 -23.74 2.46
CA PHE A 383 -2.43 -24.23 2.83
C PHE A 383 -2.39 -25.66 3.34
N ASP A 384 -1.54 -26.52 2.78
CA ASP A 384 -1.28 -27.87 3.30
C ASP A 384 -0.70 -27.79 4.71
N LEU A 385 0.27 -26.89 4.95
CA LEU A 385 0.81 -26.65 6.28
C LEU A 385 -0.28 -26.26 7.29
N LEU A 386 -1.20 -25.36 6.92
CA LEU A 386 -2.32 -24.98 7.80
C LEU A 386 -3.28 -26.15 8.07
N ASP A 387 -3.56 -26.98 7.06
CA ASP A 387 -4.41 -28.16 7.20
C ASP A 387 -3.74 -29.21 8.12
N ASP A 388 -2.42 -29.42 7.98
CA ASP A 388 -1.63 -30.30 8.84
C ASP A 388 -1.59 -29.82 10.29
N GLN A 389 -1.38 -28.51 10.51
CA GLN A 389 -1.41 -27.90 11.85
C GLN A 389 -2.81 -28.05 12.49
N ALA A 390 -3.87 -27.82 11.72
CA ALA A 390 -5.23 -28.05 12.21
C ALA A 390 -5.45 -29.53 12.60
N GLY A 391 -4.95 -30.47 11.79
CA GLY A 391 -5.01 -31.91 12.08
C GLY A 391 -4.25 -32.30 13.35
N GLN A 392 -3.01 -31.83 13.50
CA GLN A 392 -2.15 -32.09 14.68
C GLN A 392 -2.75 -31.59 15.99
N HIS A 393 -3.47 -30.47 15.94
CA HIS A 393 -4.17 -29.89 17.10
C HIS A 393 -5.66 -30.27 17.19
N CYS A 394 -6.09 -31.27 16.42
CA CYS A 394 -7.47 -31.78 16.42
C CYS A 394 -8.56 -30.73 16.15
N ILE A 395 -8.26 -29.70 15.35
CA ILE A 395 -9.23 -28.70 14.89
C ILE A 395 -10.02 -29.30 13.72
N THR A 396 -11.26 -29.68 13.99
CA THR A 396 -12.19 -30.26 12.99
C THR A 396 -13.16 -29.23 12.39
N ASP A 397 -13.27 -28.04 13.00
CA ASP A 397 -14.14 -26.96 12.53
C ASP A 397 -13.62 -26.36 11.22
N SER A 398 -14.35 -26.59 10.12
CA SER A 398 -13.99 -26.09 8.79
C SER A 398 -13.98 -24.57 8.71
N GLU A 399 -14.79 -23.88 9.51
CA GLU A 399 -14.80 -22.42 9.57
C GLU A 399 -13.48 -21.87 10.12
N THR A 400 -12.92 -22.51 11.15
CA THR A 400 -11.62 -22.12 11.71
C THR A 400 -10.50 -22.22 10.67
N ILE A 401 -10.45 -23.34 9.93
CA ILE A 401 -9.45 -23.57 8.87
C ILE A 401 -9.64 -22.56 7.72
N HIS A 402 -10.89 -22.29 7.33
CA HIS A 402 -11.22 -21.25 6.35
C HIS A 402 -10.71 -19.88 6.77
N ILE A 403 -10.90 -19.51 8.04
CA ILE A 403 -10.41 -18.25 8.61
C ILE A 403 -8.88 -18.19 8.56
N TRP A 404 -8.18 -19.29 8.89
CA TRP A 404 -6.71 -19.34 8.82
C TRP A 404 -6.18 -19.10 7.40
N LYS A 405 -6.78 -19.76 6.40
CA LYS A 405 -6.44 -19.57 4.98
C LYS A 405 -6.74 -18.14 4.51
N THR A 406 -7.88 -17.60 4.95
CA THR A 406 -8.31 -16.21 4.66
C THR A 406 -7.36 -15.17 5.26
N ASN A 407 -6.99 -15.33 6.52
CA ASN A 407 -6.12 -14.41 7.28
C ASN A 407 -4.64 -14.49 6.86
N SER A 408 -4.21 -15.62 6.27
CA SER A 408 -2.83 -15.82 5.84
C SER A 408 -2.54 -15.28 4.43
N LEU A 409 -3.50 -15.37 3.51
CA LEU A 409 -3.28 -15.01 2.10
C LEU A 409 -4.21 -13.87 1.62
N PRO A 410 -5.55 -14.03 1.45
CA PRO A 410 -6.41 -12.95 0.97
C PRO A 410 -6.32 -11.66 1.77
N LEU A 411 -6.48 -11.72 3.09
CA LEU A 411 -6.55 -10.51 3.92
C LEU A 411 -5.19 -9.89 4.22
N ARG A 412 -4.11 -10.62 3.98
CA ARG A 412 -2.74 -10.22 4.32
C ARG A 412 -1.96 -9.77 3.10
N PHE A 413 -1.99 -10.55 2.03
CA PHE A 413 -1.30 -10.26 0.78
C PHE A 413 -2.22 -9.55 -0.21
N TRP A 414 -3.32 -10.18 -0.63
CA TRP A 414 -4.14 -9.67 -1.74
C TRP A 414 -4.80 -8.33 -1.43
N ILE A 415 -5.35 -8.14 -0.23
CA ILE A 415 -5.90 -6.84 0.19
C ILE A 415 -4.85 -5.73 0.13
N ASN A 416 -3.61 -6.03 0.51
CA ASN A 416 -2.54 -5.06 0.49
C ASN A 416 -2.17 -4.66 -0.94
N ILE A 417 -2.12 -5.64 -1.85
CA ILE A 417 -1.87 -5.43 -3.28
C ILE A 417 -3.02 -4.66 -3.96
N LEU A 418 -4.27 -5.02 -3.67
CA LEU A 418 -5.46 -4.38 -4.23
C LEU A 418 -5.56 -2.91 -3.81
N LYS A 419 -5.25 -2.62 -2.55
CA LYS A 419 -5.29 -1.26 -2.01
C LYS A 419 -4.11 -0.41 -2.48
N ASN A 420 -2.95 -1.01 -2.72
CA ASN A 420 -1.71 -0.31 -3.04
C ASN A 420 -1.12 -0.77 -4.37
N PRO A 421 -1.73 -0.44 -5.52
CA PRO A 421 -1.19 -0.83 -6.83
C PRO A 421 0.21 -0.25 -7.09
N GLN A 422 0.57 0.85 -6.43
CA GLN A 422 1.92 1.42 -6.43
C GLN A 422 2.99 0.49 -5.83
N PHE A 423 2.63 -0.59 -5.14
CA PHE A 423 3.62 -1.59 -4.73
C PHE A 423 4.16 -2.39 -5.90
N ILE A 424 3.33 -2.62 -6.92
CA ILE A 424 3.67 -3.40 -8.11
C ILE A 424 4.05 -2.47 -9.27
N PHE A 425 3.25 -1.45 -9.52
CA PHE A 425 3.42 -0.57 -10.66
C PHE A 425 4.07 0.74 -10.26
N ASP A 426 4.84 1.32 -11.17
CA ASP A 426 5.36 2.67 -11.01
C ASP A 426 4.33 3.70 -11.51
N VAL A 427 3.32 3.92 -10.67
CA VAL A 427 2.16 4.77 -10.93
C VAL A 427 1.88 5.68 -9.73
N GLN A 428 1.27 6.83 -9.98
CA GLN A 428 0.69 7.66 -8.94
C GLN A 428 -0.78 7.29 -8.74
N VAL A 429 -1.15 7.03 -7.49
CA VAL A 429 -2.53 6.79 -7.08
C VAL A 429 -3.04 8.06 -6.43
N SER A 430 -4.09 8.66 -6.99
CA SER A 430 -4.76 9.81 -6.39
C SER A 430 -5.81 9.36 -5.37
N ASP A 431 -6.17 10.26 -4.45
CA ASP A 431 -7.15 10.01 -3.39
C ASP A 431 -8.49 9.46 -3.90
N HIS A 432 -8.94 9.91 -5.07
CA HIS A 432 -10.19 9.45 -5.66
C HIS A 432 -10.09 8.04 -6.24
N VAL A 433 -8.93 7.65 -6.77
CA VAL A 433 -8.67 6.25 -7.19
C VAL A 433 -8.57 5.35 -5.96
N ASP A 434 -7.84 5.78 -4.92
CA ASP A 434 -7.73 5.06 -3.65
C ASP A 434 -9.10 4.82 -2.99
N ALA A 435 -9.99 5.83 -3.01
CA ALA A 435 -11.33 5.71 -2.47
C ALA A 435 -12.17 4.64 -3.19
N VAL A 436 -12.02 4.50 -4.51
CA VAL A 436 -12.69 3.46 -5.31
C VAL A 436 -12.07 2.09 -5.06
N LEU A 437 -10.74 1.99 -5.06
CA LEU A 437 -10.01 0.75 -4.74
C LEU A 437 -10.36 0.24 -3.34
N SER A 438 -10.54 1.13 -2.37
CA SER A 438 -10.94 0.77 -1.01
C SER A 438 -12.31 0.10 -0.95
N VAL A 439 -13.28 0.55 -1.75
CA VAL A 439 -14.61 -0.08 -1.85
C VAL A 439 -14.50 -1.48 -2.46
N ILE A 440 -13.73 -1.63 -3.55
CA ILE A 440 -13.50 -2.94 -4.21
C ILE A 440 -12.77 -3.90 -3.27
N THR A 441 -11.76 -3.41 -2.56
CA THR A 441 -10.98 -4.19 -1.59
C THR A 441 -11.86 -4.67 -0.42
N GLN A 442 -12.78 -3.82 0.06
CA GLN A 442 -13.73 -4.21 1.10
C GLN A 442 -14.73 -5.26 0.58
N THR A 443 -15.15 -5.18 -0.68
CA THR A 443 -15.96 -6.23 -1.33
C THR A 443 -15.19 -7.55 -1.43
N PHE A 444 -13.90 -7.52 -1.78
CA PHE A 444 -13.05 -8.72 -1.76
C PHE A 444 -12.95 -9.31 -0.35
N MET A 445 -12.73 -8.49 0.68
CA MET A 445 -12.75 -8.92 2.07
C MET A 445 -14.06 -9.61 2.45
N ASP A 446 -15.20 -9.01 2.07
CA ASP A 446 -16.53 -9.56 2.34
C ASP A 446 -16.79 -10.88 1.59
N SER A 447 -16.13 -11.13 0.46
CA SER A 447 -16.18 -12.42 -0.22
C SER A 447 -15.40 -13.53 0.49
N CYS A 448 -14.44 -13.19 1.35
CA CYS A 448 -13.68 -14.19 2.09
C CYS A 448 -14.31 -14.54 3.45
N THR A 449 -15.31 -13.80 3.92
CA THR A 449 -15.97 -14.11 5.21
C THR A 449 -17.03 -15.21 5.06
N THR A 450 -17.11 -16.11 6.03
CA THR A 450 -18.19 -17.10 6.16
C THR A 450 -19.50 -16.47 6.62
N ALA A 451 -19.43 -15.35 7.36
CA ALA A 451 -20.61 -14.71 7.95
C ALA A 451 -21.58 -14.16 6.88
N GLU A 452 -22.85 -14.53 6.98
CA GLU A 452 -23.91 -13.89 6.19
C GLU A 452 -24.26 -12.51 6.77
N HIS A 453 -24.42 -11.52 5.89
CA HIS A 453 -24.78 -10.17 6.29
C HIS A 453 -26.16 -9.82 5.77
N LYS A 454 -27.12 -9.60 6.69
CA LYS A 454 -28.44 -9.08 6.34
C LYS A 454 -28.31 -7.61 5.95
N LEU A 455 -28.68 -7.27 4.72
CA LEU A 455 -28.61 -5.91 4.23
C LEU A 455 -29.70 -5.05 4.90
N GLY A 456 -29.29 -3.90 5.41
CA GLY A 456 -30.18 -2.90 5.98
C GLY A 456 -29.76 -1.49 5.55
N ARG A 457 -30.48 -0.48 6.07
CA ARG A 457 -30.23 0.94 5.74
C ARG A 457 -28.85 1.42 6.18
N ASP A 458 -28.31 0.84 7.26
CA ASP A 458 -26.99 1.18 7.82
C ASP A 458 -25.86 0.29 7.29
N SER A 459 -26.13 -0.53 6.27
CA SER A 459 -25.08 -1.37 5.65
C SER A 459 -24.02 -0.50 4.97
N PRO A 460 -22.73 -0.87 5.08
CA PRO A 460 -21.66 -0.21 4.34
C PRO A 460 -21.93 -0.19 2.83
N ILE A 461 -21.48 0.88 2.16
CA ILE A 461 -21.78 1.12 0.74
C ILE A 461 -21.32 -0.03 -0.17
N ASN A 462 -20.17 -0.64 0.11
CA ASN A 462 -19.65 -1.75 -0.69
C ASN A 462 -20.61 -2.97 -0.66
N LYS A 463 -21.21 -3.28 0.50
CA LYS A 463 -22.19 -4.36 0.65
C LYS A 463 -23.50 -4.05 -0.07
N LEU A 464 -23.90 -2.78 -0.12
CA LEU A 464 -25.07 -2.34 -0.89
C LEU A 464 -24.81 -2.44 -2.41
N LEU A 465 -23.66 -1.94 -2.88
CA LEU A 465 -23.32 -1.92 -4.30
C LEU A 465 -23.07 -3.31 -4.88
N TYR A 466 -22.44 -4.21 -4.11
CA TYR A 466 -22.07 -5.56 -4.55
C TYR A 466 -22.95 -6.66 -3.91
N ALA A 467 -24.13 -6.31 -3.43
CA ALA A 467 -25.07 -7.23 -2.76
C ALA A 467 -25.33 -8.52 -3.54
N ARG A 468 -25.45 -8.42 -4.88
CA ARG A 468 -25.72 -9.56 -5.77
C ARG A 468 -24.47 -10.35 -6.14
N ASP A 469 -23.29 -9.75 -6.03
CA ASP A 469 -22.03 -10.34 -6.47
C ASP A 469 -21.29 -11.05 -5.34
N ILE A 470 -21.37 -10.53 -4.11
CA ILE A 470 -20.71 -11.10 -2.92
C ILE A 470 -21.02 -12.59 -2.73
N PRO A 471 -22.28 -13.07 -2.83
CA PRO A 471 -22.57 -14.50 -2.70
C PRO A 471 -21.85 -15.35 -3.75
N ARG A 472 -21.73 -14.88 -4.99
CA ARG A 472 -20.99 -15.57 -6.05
C ARG A 472 -19.48 -15.58 -5.75
N TYR A 473 -18.92 -14.47 -5.30
CA TYR A 473 -17.51 -14.40 -4.92
C TYR A 473 -17.19 -15.29 -3.71
N LYS A 474 -18.10 -15.39 -2.73
CA LYS A 474 -17.96 -16.36 -1.61
C LYS A 474 -17.85 -17.79 -2.11
N GLN A 475 -18.72 -18.20 -3.04
CA GLN A 475 -18.63 -19.52 -3.67
C GLN A 475 -17.30 -19.72 -4.41
N MET A 476 -16.74 -18.68 -5.03
CA MET A 476 -15.41 -18.77 -5.65
C MET A 476 -14.32 -19.02 -4.60
N VAL A 477 -14.35 -18.34 -3.45
CA VAL A 477 -13.40 -18.58 -2.35
C VAL A 477 -13.53 -19.99 -1.79
N GLU A 478 -14.76 -20.45 -1.52
CA GLU A 478 -15.02 -21.80 -1.02
C GLU A 478 -14.48 -22.88 -1.97
N ARG A 479 -14.76 -22.74 -3.27
CA ARG A 479 -14.22 -23.65 -4.31
C ARG A 479 -12.71 -23.57 -4.39
N TYR A 480 -12.13 -22.37 -4.37
CA TYR A 480 -10.68 -22.18 -4.41
C TYR A 480 -9.97 -22.95 -3.30
N TYR A 481 -10.47 -22.89 -2.06
CA TYR A 481 -9.90 -23.66 -0.95
C TYR A 481 -10.14 -25.17 -1.06
N ALA A 482 -11.33 -25.58 -1.51
CA ALA A 482 -11.64 -27.00 -1.69
C ALA A 482 -10.77 -27.64 -2.78
N ASP A 483 -10.65 -26.98 -3.93
CA ASP A 483 -9.87 -27.44 -5.08
C ASP A 483 -8.39 -27.55 -4.73
N ILE A 484 -7.80 -26.55 -4.06
CA ILE A 484 -6.40 -26.59 -3.61
C ILE A 484 -6.16 -27.74 -2.64
N ARG A 485 -7.12 -28.03 -1.76
CA ARG A 485 -7.01 -29.16 -0.82
C ARG A 485 -7.00 -30.51 -1.55
N GLN A 486 -7.71 -30.62 -2.68
CA GLN A 486 -7.83 -31.85 -3.45
C GLN A 486 -6.62 -32.12 -4.38
N THR A 487 -5.78 -31.12 -4.65
CA THR A 487 -4.55 -31.34 -5.43
C THR A 487 -3.47 -32.05 -4.60
N ILE A 488 -2.52 -32.67 -5.31
CA ILE A 488 -1.39 -33.38 -4.72
C ILE A 488 -0.65 -32.45 -3.74
N SER A 489 -0.35 -32.96 -2.54
CA SER A 489 0.37 -32.23 -1.50
C SER A 489 1.74 -31.75 -1.98
N ALA A 490 2.09 -30.51 -1.67
CA ALA A 490 3.39 -29.96 -2.01
C ALA A 490 4.46 -30.43 -1.02
N SER A 491 5.53 -31.03 -1.51
CA SER A 491 6.62 -31.51 -0.65
C SER A 491 7.57 -30.39 -0.22
N ASP A 492 8.25 -30.58 0.92
CA ASP A 492 9.34 -29.68 1.36
C ASP A 492 10.46 -29.61 0.31
N GLN A 493 10.75 -30.72 -0.39
CA GLN A 493 11.78 -30.76 -1.43
C GLN A 493 11.44 -29.87 -2.64
N GLU A 494 10.20 -29.95 -3.14
CA GLU A 494 9.74 -29.11 -4.25
C GLU A 494 9.72 -27.63 -3.85
N MET A 495 9.24 -27.33 -2.65
CA MET A 495 9.21 -25.96 -2.15
C MET A 495 10.63 -25.40 -1.98
N ASN A 496 11.55 -26.15 -1.39
CA ASN A 496 12.93 -25.73 -1.20
C ASN A 496 13.65 -25.51 -2.54
N SER A 497 13.40 -26.36 -3.54
CA SER A 497 13.92 -26.17 -4.90
C SER A 497 13.46 -24.83 -5.50
N ALA A 498 12.17 -24.49 -5.37
CA ALA A 498 11.65 -23.21 -5.83
C ALA A 498 12.25 -22.02 -5.06
N LEU A 499 12.45 -22.16 -3.75
CA LEU A 499 13.04 -21.13 -2.88
C LEU A 499 14.54 -20.91 -3.17
N ALA A 500 15.28 -21.95 -3.55
CA ALA A 500 16.69 -21.85 -3.93
C ALA A 500 16.87 -20.93 -5.15
N GLU A 501 16.00 -21.07 -6.16
CA GLU A 501 16.03 -20.19 -7.34
C GLU A 501 15.68 -18.73 -6.99
N LEU A 502 14.71 -18.51 -6.11
CA LEU A 502 14.34 -17.17 -5.63
C LEU A 502 15.44 -16.50 -4.79
N SER A 503 16.27 -17.30 -4.11
CA SER A 503 17.35 -16.81 -3.24
C SER A 503 18.52 -16.18 -4.00
N ARG A 504 18.57 -16.31 -5.34
CA ARG A 504 19.67 -15.78 -6.18
C ARG A 504 19.66 -14.24 -6.30
N VAL A 505 18.56 -13.58 -5.92
CA VAL A 505 18.45 -12.12 -5.95
C VAL A 505 19.18 -11.52 -4.73
N LYS A 506 20.18 -10.66 -5.00
CA LYS A 506 20.98 -10.00 -3.96
C LYS A 506 20.29 -8.72 -3.47
N LEU A 507 20.13 -8.60 -2.15
CA LEU A 507 19.73 -7.38 -1.45
C LEU A 507 20.91 -6.83 -0.63
N ASN A 508 20.91 -5.54 -0.34
CA ASN A 508 21.90 -4.93 0.56
C ASN A 508 21.67 -5.39 2.00
N TYR A 509 22.28 -6.53 2.35
CA TYR A 509 22.05 -7.21 3.62
C TYR A 509 22.86 -6.59 4.78
N LEU A 510 23.96 -5.88 4.50
CA LEU A 510 24.81 -5.28 5.55
C LEU A 510 24.09 -4.16 6.30
N VAL A 511 23.37 -3.28 5.60
CA VAL A 511 22.56 -2.23 6.23
C VAL A 511 21.44 -2.86 7.07
N ALA A 512 20.82 -3.93 6.58
CA ALA A 512 19.79 -4.66 7.34
C ALA A 512 20.35 -5.28 8.63
N LEU A 513 21.55 -5.87 8.58
CA LEU A 513 22.25 -6.40 9.74
C LEU A 513 22.61 -5.31 10.74
N HIS A 514 23.05 -4.16 10.27
CA HIS A 514 23.36 -3.02 11.14
C HIS A 514 22.12 -2.48 11.86
N GLU A 515 20.99 -2.35 11.15
CA GLU A 515 19.72 -1.96 11.78
C GLU A 515 19.21 -3.05 12.76
N LEU A 516 19.39 -4.34 12.46
CA LEU A 516 19.09 -5.42 13.41
C LEU A 516 19.97 -5.33 14.66
N TYR A 517 21.25 -5.00 14.49
CA TYR A 517 22.17 -4.85 15.61
C TYR A 517 21.71 -3.76 16.58
N LYS A 518 21.08 -2.67 16.10
CA LYS A 518 20.51 -1.65 17.00
C LYS A 518 19.46 -2.22 17.96
N TYR A 519 18.65 -3.19 17.52
CA TYR A 519 17.71 -3.89 18.41
C TYR A 519 18.42 -4.86 19.36
N ILE A 520 19.47 -5.54 18.87
CA ILE A 520 20.32 -6.38 19.72
C ILE A 520 20.93 -5.55 20.84
N ASN A 521 21.56 -4.41 20.52
CA ASN A 521 22.16 -3.52 21.51
C ASN A 521 21.11 -2.97 22.49
N LYS A 522 19.94 -2.54 21.99
CA LYS A 522 18.85 -2.01 22.83
C LYS A 522 18.35 -3.03 23.86
N TYR A 523 18.32 -4.31 23.51
CA TYR A 523 17.78 -5.39 24.36
C TYR A 523 18.85 -6.42 24.74
N TYR A 524 20.11 -5.96 24.81
CA TYR A 524 21.27 -6.83 24.91
C TYR A 524 21.21 -7.75 26.13
N ASP A 525 20.97 -7.16 27.30
CA ASP A 525 20.94 -7.91 28.57
C ASP A 525 19.83 -8.97 28.56
N GLN A 526 18.64 -8.63 28.05
CA GLN A 526 17.52 -9.58 27.98
C GLN A 526 17.83 -10.74 27.03
N ILE A 527 18.49 -10.46 25.90
CA ILE A 527 18.91 -11.49 24.94
C ILE A 527 19.97 -12.39 25.56
N ILE A 528 20.99 -11.83 26.22
CA ILE A 528 22.01 -12.62 26.91
C ILE A 528 21.39 -13.50 27.99
N THR A 529 20.52 -12.95 28.84
CA THR A 529 19.81 -13.74 29.86
C THR A 529 19.05 -14.92 29.24
N ALA A 530 18.29 -14.69 28.16
CA ALA A 530 17.54 -15.76 27.50
C ALA A 530 18.44 -16.84 26.86
N LEU A 531 19.67 -16.50 26.47
CA LEU A 531 20.67 -17.43 25.94
C LEU A 531 21.39 -18.20 27.07
N GLU A 532 21.62 -17.56 28.22
CA GLU A 532 22.24 -18.21 29.38
C GLU A 532 21.25 -19.09 30.16
N GLU A 533 19.96 -18.82 30.11
CA GLU A 533 18.94 -19.71 30.69
C GLU A 533 18.74 -21.02 29.90
N ASP A 534 19.17 -21.05 28.63
CA ASP A 534 18.99 -22.20 27.74
C ASP A 534 20.26 -23.07 27.67
N THR A 535 20.19 -24.28 28.24
CA THR A 535 21.33 -25.21 28.29
C THR A 535 21.91 -25.58 26.92
N THR A 536 21.11 -25.55 25.85
CA THR A 536 21.59 -25.85 24.49
C THR A 536 22.30 -24.63 23.91
N ALA A 537 21.78 -23.43 24.16
CA ALA A 537 22.41 -22.18 23.75
C ALA A 537 23.77 -21.97 24.45
N GLN A 538 23.89 -22.33 25.73
CA GLN A 538 25.16 -22.33 26.47
C GLN A 538 26.18 -23.29 25.86
N LYS A 539 25.78 -24.54 25.56
CA LYS A 539 26.66 -25.52 24.90
C LYS A 539 27.14 -25.04 23.52
N MET A 540 26.30 -24.30 22.81
CA MET A 540 26.64 -23.67 21.52
C MET A 540 27.37 -22.33 21.65
N GLN A 541 27.63 -21.87 22.89
CA GLN A 541 28.30 -20.61 23.21
C GLN A 541 27.67 -19.39 22.51
N LEU A 542 26.34 -19.38 22.37
CA LEU A 542 25.63 -18.34 21.61
C LEU A 542 25.77 -16.96 22.27
N GLY A 543 25.74 -16.89 23.61
CA GLY A 543 25.95 -15.65 24.36
C GLY A 543 27.34 -15.07 24.13
N TYR A 544 28.38 -15.90 24.22
CA TYR A 544 29.77 -15.49 23.93
C TYR A 544 29.96 -15.01 22.49
N ARG A 545 29.39 -15.69 21.50
CA ARG A 545 29.43 -15.24 20.10
C ARG A 545 28.77 -13.86 19.92
N LEU A 546 27.67 -13.60 20.62
CA LEU A 546 27.01 -12.30 20.61
C LEU A 546 27.86 -11.21 21.27
N GLN A 547 28.56 -11.51 22.37
CA GLN A 547 29.53 -10.61 23.00
C GLN A 547 30.66 -10.22 22.05
N GLN A 548 31.23 -11.18 21.30
CA GLN A 548 32.28 -10.89 20.31
C GLN A 548 31.79 -9.96 19.19
N ILE A 549 30.55 -10.18 18.71
CA ILE A 549 29.92 -9.28 17.72
C ILE A 549 29.76 -7.87 18.31
N ALA A 550 29.28 -7.76 19.54
CA ALA A 550 29.08 -6.48 20.19
C ALA A 550 30.41 -5.72 20.37
N ALA A 551 31.47 -6.41 20.78
CA ALA A 551 32.81 -5.83 20.89
C ALA A 551 33.31 -5.26 19.55
N ALA A 552 33.15 -6.01 18.46
CA ALA A 552 33.54 -5.59 17.12
C ALA A 552 32.73 -4.39 16.61
N VAL A 553 31.41 -4.37 16.85
CA VAL A 553 30.52 -3.31 16.34
C VAL A 553 30.57 -2.05 17.20
N GLU A 554 30.74 -2.15 18.52
CA GLU A 554 30.72 -1.01 19.45
C GLU A 554 32.10 -0.46 19.82
N ASN A 555 33.19 -1.17 19.51
CA ASN A 555 34.55 -0.83 19.96
C ASN A 555 34.68 -0.79 21.49
N LYS A 556 34.02 -1.74 22.18
CA LYS A 556 34.29 -2.03 23.59
C LYS A 556 35.44 -3.04 23.64
N VAL A 557 36.57 -2.65 24.21
CA VAL A 557 37.65 -3.59 24.56
C VAL A 557 37.04 -4.60 25.53
N THR A 558 36.87 -5.84 25.09
CA THR A 558 36.55 -6.93 25.99
C THR A 558 37.79 -7.19 26.82
N ASP A 559 37.79 -6.74 28.07
CA ASP A 559 38.73 -7.22 29.08
C ASP A 559 38.42 -8.71 29.31
N LEU A 560 39.11 -9.54 28.53
CA LEU A 560 39.18 -11.00 28.67
C LEU A 560 40.23 -11.39 29.70
#